data_AF-A0A8J7JLM9-F1
#
_entry.id   AF-A0A8J7JLM9-F1
#
_cell.length_a   1.000
_cell.length_b   1.000
_cell.length_c   1.000
_cell.angle_alpha   90.00
_cell.angle_beta   90.00
_cell.angle_gamma   90.00
#
_symmetry.space_group_name_H-M   'P 1'
#
loop_
_entity.id
_entity.type
_entity.pdbx_description
1 polymer ?
#
loop_
_entity_poly.entity_id
_entity_poly.type
_entity_poly.pdbx_seq_one_letter_code
_entity_poly.pdbx_strand_id
1 'polypeptide(L)'
;MHIRQLFSGFPLWAALLLASGPAFATPAVRLTFVGNNTFVLSGANFERVGRVELSFAYDTALLTNPRATPKATFPGASLTQGDDAGGNVGLTVVSDQPMTGSGPLGTIAFDAAGDSSGAITALNGKVFSANGERLPVFFSVTNPTPQLDPNDPDDEPMIRERERKGETARGGGVSYVPPEAAAAPQGSGPDGASAATETAAAGGASLDPAPSPGQAAARDGGQPGDGHPVSVLERLHRFAGERTVQSLIALFQPESSARFTQNPAVAIADGSTPVRVTVTGVSPGLAPRFTFNSARYRSHRKLADDAWLVEAVPDKGALRAEITVFEGERQRQVPLVAAPAVRVDLITPGKVTEADFELFLSERGTAEHPAHDLNGDGRRDYLDDYIFTANYLAQRAAGTGTVDPGKEAAISSPEDGTGKALAGGSR
;
A
#
# COMPACT_ATOMS: atom_id res chain seq x y z
N MET A 1 70.72 -17.47 17.13
CA MET A 1 70.26 -16.18 17.68
C MET A 1 69.62 -15.40 16.55
N HIS A 2 68.28 -15.38 16.47
CA HIS A 2 67.43 -14.33 15.88
C HIS A 2 65.99 -14.86 15.74
N ILE A 3 65.19 -14.61 16.77
CA ILE A 3 63.73 -14.69 16.79
C ILE A 3 63.24 -13.30 16.37
N ARG A 4 62.62 -13.16 15.21
CA ARG A 4 61.86 -11.95 14.85
C ARG A 4 60.70 -12.28 13.90
N GLN A 5 59.55 -11.69 14.24
CA GLN A 5 58.36 -11.44 13.42
C GLN A 5 57.34 -12.57 13.25
N LEU A 6 56.48 -12.68 14.27
CA LEU A 6 55.08 -13.09 14.13
C LEU A 6 54.22 -11.92 14.65
N PHE A 7 53.00 -11.80 14.13
CA PHE A 7 51.94 -10.83 14.46
C PHE A 7 51.93 -9.50 13.69
N SER A 8 51.62 -9.58 12.39
CA SER A 8 50.98 -8.49 11.65
C SER A 8 49.85 -9.05 10.79
N GLY A 9 48.63 -9.12 11.32
CA GLY A 9 47.51 -9.59 10.50
C GLY A 9 46.24 -9.89 11.23
N PHE A 10 45.74 -9.02 12.11
CA PHE A 10 44.32 -9.03 12.53
C PHE A 10 43.92 -7.66 13.09
N PRO A 11 43.51 -6.70 12.23
CA PRO A 11 42.39 -5.85 12.63
C PRO A 11 41.54 -5.46 11.41
N LEU A 12 40.78 -6.38 10.81
CA LEU A 12 39.75 -5.99 9.83
C LEU A 12 38.37 -6.64 10.08
N TRP A 13 38.28 -7.61 10.99
CA TRP A 13 37.04 -8.34 11.27
C TRP A 13 36.19 -7.74 12.41
N ALA A 14 36.73 -6.80 13.20
CA ALA A 14 35.99 -6.17 14.31
C ALA A 14 35.14 -4.94 13.89
N ALA A 15 35.23 -4.48 12.63
CA ALA A 15 34.52 -3.28 12.17
C ALA A 15 33.10 -3.55 11.63
N LEU A 16 32.66 -4.81 11.49
CA LEU A 16 31.38 -5.15 10.86
C LEU A 16 30.21 -5.36 11.86
N LEU A 17 30.44 -5.28 13.17
CA LEU A 17 29.42 -5.55 14.20
C LEU A 17 28.76 -4.30 14.82
N LEU A 18 29.07 -3.09 14.33
CA LEU A 18 28.57 -1.83 14.93
C LEU A 18 27.61 -1.02 14.04
N ALA A 19 27.17 -1.56 12.91
CA ALA A 19 26.16 -0.90 12.07
C ALA A 19 24.73 -1.36 12.43
N SER A 20 24.37 -1.36 13.72
CA SER A 20 22.97 -1.38 14.13
C SER A 20 22.38 0.01 13.88
N GLY A 21 22.00 0.28 12.63
CA GLY A 21 21.26 1.49 12.30
C GLY A 21 19.95 1.52 13.11
N PRO A 22 19.52 2.69 13.62
CA PRO A 22 18.22 2.82 14.25
C PRO A 22 17.13 2.36 13.27
N ALA A 23 16.38 1.33 13.66
CA ALA A 23 15.19 0.91 12.94
C ALA A 23 14.10 1.97 13.17
N PHE A 24 14.04 2.97 12.29
CA PHE A 24 12.99 3.97 12.33
C PHE A 24 11.67 3.32 11.94
N ALA A 25 10.82 3.09 12.94
CA ALA A 25 9.48 2.61 12.70
C ALA A 25 8.65 3.72 12.06
N THR A 26 7.99 3.41 10.93
CA THR A 26 7.16 4.38 10.21
C THR A 26 6.06 4.92 11.13
N PRO A 27 5.84 6.25 11.19
CA PRO A 27 4.76 6.83 11.98
C PRO A 27 3.40 6.36 11.48
N ALA A 28 2.48 6.13 12.41
CA ALA A 28 1.13 5.66 12.11
C ALA A 28 0.07 6.36 12.96
N VAL A 29 -1.14 6.49 12.41
CA VAL A 29 -2.33 6.98 13.09
C VAL A 29 -3.42 5.92 13.01
N ARG A 30 -4.03 5.58 14.15
CA ARG A 30 -5.00 4.48 14.24
C ARG A 30 -6.28 4.91 14.95
N LEU A 31 -7.41 4.40 14.48
CA LEU A 31 -8.68 4.41 15.20
C LEU A 31 -9.03 2.99 15.62
N THR A 32 -9.12 2.73 16.93
CA THR A 32 -9.42 1.40 17.46
C THR A 32 -10.74 1.43 18.23
N PHE A 33 -11.71 0.61 17.84
CA PHE A 33 -12.94 0.42 18.59
C PHE A 33 -12.65 -0.17 19.98
N VAL A 34 -13.23 0.41 21.02
CA VAL A 34 -13.06 -0.03 22.42
C VAL A 34 -14.37 -0.36 23.13
N GLY A 35 -15.47 -0.48 22.39
CA GLY A 35 -16.81 -0.73 22.93
C GLY A 35 -17.66 0.54 23.04
N ASN A 36 -18.96 0.37 23.30
CA ASN A 36 -19.91 1.47 23.53
C ASN A 36 -19.85 2.57 22.47
N ASN A 37 -19.78 2.20 21.18
CA ASN A 37 -19.65 3.13 20.07
C ASN A 37 -18.52 4.16 20.27
N THR A 38 -17.43 3.74 20.89
CA THR A 38 -16.27 4.58 21.20
C THR A 38 -15.04 4.04 20.50
N PHE A 39 -14.31 4.94 19.86
CA PHE A 39 -13.02 4.68 19.20
C PHE A 39 -11.92 5.47 19.89
N VAL A 40 -10.76 4.86 20.08
CA VAL A 40 -9.55 5.56 20.55
C VAL A 40 -8.71 5.94 19.33
N LEU A 41 -8.46 7.23 19.16
CA LEU A 41 -7.50 7.76 18.21
C LEU A 41 -6.10 7.69 18.85
N SER A 42 -5.15 7.02 18.19
CA SER A 42 -3.78 6.86 18.68
C SER A 42 -2.75 7.20 17.61
N GLY A 43 -1.65 7.82 18.04
CA GLY A 43 -0.43 7.98 17.25
C GLY A 43 0.60 6.92 17.64
N ALA A 44 1.39 6.45 16.69
CA ALA A 44 2.50 5.53 16.93
C ALA A 44 3.76 6.00 16.21
N ASN A 45 4.90 5.85 16.86
CA ASN A 45 6.23 6.20 16.36
C ASN A 45 6.32 7.64 15.85
N PHE A 46 5.66 8.57 16.54
CA PHE A 46 5.79 9.98 16.22
C PHE A 46 7.20 10.45 16.53
N GLU A 47 7.77 11.20 15.60
CA GLU A 47 9.04 11.88 15.75
C GLU A 47 8.79 13.36 15.50
N ARG A 48 8.68 14.12 16.59
CA ARG A 48 8.48 15.59 16.57
C ARG A 48 7.28 16.03 15.72
N VAL A 49 6.14 15.35 15.85
CA VAL A 49 4.90 15.70 15.15
C VAL A 49 4.27 16.95 15.77
N GLY A 50 3.96 17.96 14.97
CA GLY A 50 3.31 19.20 15.44
C GLY A 50 1.80 19.23 15.19
N ARG A 51 1.34 18.57 14.11
CA ARG A 51 -0.07 18.60 13.70
C ARG A 51 -0.49 17.30 13.02
N VAL A 52 -1.69 16.83 13.35
CA VAL A 52 -2.38 15.73 12.64
C VAL A 52 -3.71 16.28 12.14
N GLU A 53 -3.95 16.21 10.83
CA GLU A 53 -5.25 16.50 10.21
C GLU A 53 -5.81 15.19 9.70
N LEU A 54 -7.02 14.81 10.11
CA LEU A 54 -7.65 13.57 9.66
C LEU A 54 -9.11 13.81 9.30
N SER A 55 -9.63 13.01 8.39
CA SER A 55 -11.06 12.90 8.12
C SER A 55 -11.46 11.45 8.14
N PHE A 56 -12.62 11.16 8.73
CA PHE A 56 -13.19 9.83 8.71
C PHE A 56 -14.66 9.87 8.30
N ALA A 57 -15.09 8.81 7.65
CA ALA A 57 -16.50 8.56 7.36
C ALA A 57 -17.02 7.46 8.29
N TYR A 58 -18.29 7.51 8.65
CA TYR A 58 -18.91 6.50 9.52
C TYR A 58 -20.30 6.09 9.00
N ASP A 59 -20.80 4.96 9.51
CA ASP A 59 -22.13 4.46 9.17
C ASP A 59 -23.22 5.28 9.88
N THR A 60 -23.86 6.20 9.16
CA THR A 60 -24.90 7.08 9.69
C THR A 60 -26.22 6.37 9.98
N ALA A 61 -26.40 5.12 9.53
CA ALA A 61 -27.57 4.32 9.89
C ALA A 61 -27.47 3.75 11.31
N LEU A 62 -26.23 3.56 11.81
CA LEU A 62 -25.96 2.93 13.10
C LEU A 62 -25.35 3.88 14.12
N LEU A 63 -24.65 4.94 13.67
CA LEU A 63 -24.01 5.94 14.52
C LEU A 63 -24.54 7.33 14.20
N THR A 64 -24.63 8.18 15.21
CA THR A 64 -24.95 9.62 15.06
C THR A 64 -24.13 10.44 16.04
N ASN A 65 -24.13 11.76 15.83
CA ASN A 65 -23.60 12.75 16.79
C ASN A 65 -22.17 12.43 17.28
N PRO A 66 -21.17 12.40 16.37
CA PRO A 66 -19.78 12.16 16.71
C PRO A 66 -19.27 13.20 17.71
N ARG A 67 -18.55 12.77 18.74
CA ARG A 67 -17.95 13.64 19.76
C ARG A 67 -16.52 13.23 20.07
N ALA A 68 -15.57 14.07 19.70
CA ALA A 68 -14.16 13.90 20.01
C ALA A 68 -13.79 14.54 21.35
N THR A 69 -13.03 13.82 22.18
CA THR A 69 -12.48 14.30 23.45
C THR A 69 -10.97 14.06 23.48
N PRO A 70 -10.14 15.08 23.76
CA PRO A 70 -8.68 14.90 23.83
C PRO A 70 -8.29 13.96 24.98
N LYS A 71 -7.18 13.22 24.80
CA LYS A 71 -6.51 12.48 25.88
C LYS A 71 -5.12 13.04 26.14
N ALA A 72 -4.76 13.15 27.41
CA ALA A 72 -3.56 13.85 27.88
C ALA A 72 -2.25 13.03 27.75
N THR A 73 -2.04 12.30 26.65
CA THR A 73 -0.78 11.55 26.48
C THR A 73 0.34 12.42 25.91
N PHE A 74 0.00 13.42 25.12
CA PHE A 74 0.96 14.37 24.59
C PHE A 74 0.73 15.73 25.26
N PRO A 75 1.66 16.19 26.12
CA PRO A 75 1.53 17.48 26.78
C PRO A 75 1.28 18.61 25.78
N GLY A 76 0.25 19.42 26.06
CA GLY A 76 -0.14 20.57 25.23
C GLY A 76 -0.69 20.23 23.85
N ALA A 77 -0.96 18.95 23.56
CA ALA A 77 -1.80 18.56 22.43
C ALA A 77 -3.28 18.93 22.70
N SER A 78 -3.91 19.51 21.69
CA SER A 78 -5.33 19.84 21.63
C SER A 78 -5.97 19.07 20.48
N LEU A 79 -7.20 18.62 20.66
CA LEU A 79 -8.00 17.93 19.65
C LEU A 79 -9.24 18.76 19.36
N THR A 80 -9.42 19.15 18.10
CA THR A 80 -10.58 19.88 17.61
C THR A 80 -11.32 19.03 16.60
N GLN A 81 -12.65 18.97 16.74
CA GLN A 81 -13.54 18.34 15.77
C GLN A 81 -14.20 19.41 14.91
N GLY A 82 -14.19 19.22 13.60
CA GLY A 82 -14.97 20.01 12.65
C GLY A 82 -16.41 19.52 12.55
N ASP A 83 -17.22 20.25 11.78
CA ASP A 83 -18.63 19.91 11.59
C ASP A 83 -18.81 18.53 10.94
N ASP A 84 -19.86 17.83 11.34
CA ASP A 84 -20.29 16.59 10.70
C ASP A 84 -21.06 16.90 9.41
N ALA A 85 -20.41 16.68 8.27
CA ALA A 85 -20.98 16.88 6.95
C ALA A 85 -21.56 15.57 6.41
N GLY A 86 -22.64 15.11 7.03
CA GLY A 86 -23.41 13.95 6.57
C GLY A 86 -22.66 12.63 6.70
N GLY A 87 -22.10 12.36 7.88
CA GLY A 87 -21.34 11.15 8.14
C GLY A 87 -19.85 11.28 7.87
N ASN A 88 -19.36 12.50 7.63
CA ASN A 88 -17.95 12.80 7.40
C ASN A 88 -17.49 13.83 8.42
N VAL A 89 -16.48 13.47 9.20
CA VAL A 89 -15.98 14.29 10.31
C VAL A 89 -14.51 14.57 10.10
N GLY A 90 -14.12 15.85 10.18
CA GLY A 90 -12.72 16.25 10.25
C GLY A 90 -12.25 16.35 11.71
N LEU A 91 -11.08 15.83 12.04
CA LEU A 91 -10.39 16.12 13.31
C LEU A 91 -9.02 16.74 13.05
N THR A 92 -8.64 17.68 13.91
CA THR A 92 -7.33 18.29 13.93
C THR A 92 -6.72 18.14 15.31
N VAL A 93 -5.54 17.52 15.40
CA VAL A 93 -4.70 17.53 16.59
C VAL A 93 -3.59 18.55 16.37
N VAL A 94 -3.44 19.52 17.26
CA VAL A 94 -2.33 20.49 17.26
C VAL A 94 -1.65 20.44 18.62
N SER A 95 -0.32 20.36 18.64
CA SER A 95 0.46 20.41 19.88
C SER A 95 1.44 21.57 19.86
N ASP A 96 1.51 22.31 20.97
CA ASP A 96 2.51 23.36 21.20
C ASP A 96 3.91 22.77 21.47
N GLN A 97 3.98 21.50 21.87
CA GLN A 97 5.19 20.72 22.03
C GLN A 97 5.25 19.60 20.97
N PRO A 98 6.39 19.39 20.28
CA PRO A 98 6.49 18.32 19.29
C PRO A 98 6.20 16.94 19.90
N MET A 99 5.14 16.28 19.43
CA MET A 99 4.74 14.94 19.90
C MET A 99 5.79 13.91 19.48
N THR A 100 6.31 13.15 20.45
CA THR A 100 7.30 12.09 20.22
C THR A 100 6.89 10.81 20.95
N GLY A 101 6.99 9.66 20.28
CA GLY A 101 6.61 8.35 20.81
C GLY A 101 5.25 7.86 20.32
N SER A 102 4.59 7.04 21.14
CA SER A 102 3.32 6.38 20.82
C SER A 102 2.32 6.58 21.95
N GLY A 103 1.05 6.81 21.63
CA GLY A 103 0.02 7.04 22.63
C GLY A 103 -1.33 7.51 22.08
N PRO A 104 -2.39 7.49 22.90
CA PRO A 104 -3.70 7.99 22.49
C PRO A 104 -3.70 9.52 22.35
N LEU A 105 -4.27 9.99 21.25
CA LEU A 105 -4.50 11.40 20.94
C LEU A 105 -5.88 11.86 21.47
N GLY A 106 -6.85 10.94 21.49
CA GLY A 106 -8.19 11.23 21.98
C GLY A 106 -9.14 10.06 21.83
N THR A 107 -10.40 10.29 22.17
CA THR A 107 -11.51 9.35 21.98
C THR A 107 -12.59 9.99 21.14
N ILE A 108 -13.24 9.19 20.30
CA ILE A 108 -14.40 9.59 19.51
C ILE A 108 -15.55 8.70 19.95
N ALA A 109 -16.57 9.31 20.56
CA ALA A 109 -17.80 8.63 20.95
C ALA A 109 -18.92 9.00 19.99
N PHE A 110 -19.84 8.06 19.76
CA PHE A 110 -21.04 8.26 18.95
C PHE A 110 -22.28 7.89 19.75
N ASP A 111 -23.41 8.48 19.41
CA ASP A 111 -24.71 7.99 19.84
C ASP A 111 -25.13 6.83 18.92
N ALA A 112 -25.73 5.79 19.51
CA ALA A 112 -26.30 4.69 18.74
C ALA A 112 -27.58 5.16 18.03
N ALA A 113 -27.71 4.86 16.74
CA ALA A 113 -28.95 5.04 15.97
C ALA A 113 -29.74 3.73 15.79
N GLY A 114 -29.17 2.61 16.23
CA GLY A 114 -29.80 1.28 16.23
C GLY A 114 -29.18 0.35 17.28
N ASP A 115 -29.56 -0.93 17.25
CA ASP A 115 -29.15 -1.92 18.26
C ASP A 115 -27.75 -2.50 18.01
N SER A 116 -27.14 -2.23 16.85
CA SER A 116 -25.83 -2.73 16.48
C SER A 116 -24.72 -1.70 16.70
N SER A 117 -23.50 -2.18 16.96
CA SER A 117 -22.31 -1.32 16.96
C SER A 117 -22.01 -0.87 15.54
N GLY A 118 -22.02 0.44 15.28
CA GLY A 118 -21.68 0.95 13.96
C GLY A 118 -20.17 1.00 13.69
N ALA A 119 -19.80 1.33 12.46
CA ALA A 119 -18.42 1.25 11.98
C ALA A 119 -17.92 2.57 11.37
N ILE A 120 -16.61 2.78 11.45
CA ILE A 120 -15.90 3.77 10.64
C ILE A 120 -15.67 3.14 9.25
N THR A 121 -16.17 3.80 8.21
CA THR A 121 -16.18 3.29 6.83
C THR A 121 -14.99 3.79 6.01
N ALA A 122 -14.38 4.91 6.39
CA ALA A 122 -13.15 5.42 5.79
C ALA A 122 -12.33 6.24 6.80
N LEU A 123 -11.00 6.27 6.64
CA LEU A 123 -10.09 7.12 7.41
C LEU A 123 -8.97 7.61 6.48
N ASN A 124 -8.78 8.92 6.43
CA ASN A 124 -7.73 9.58 5.66
C ASN A 124 -7.10 10.69 6.50
N GLY A 125 -5.90 11.15 6.13
CA GLY A 125 -5.29 12.27 6.83
C GLY A 125 -3.93 12.71 6.30
N LYS A 126 -3.38 13.69 7.01
CA LYS A 126 -2.05 14.27 6.82
C LYS A 126 -1.43 14.49 8.19
N VAL A 127 -0.14 14.22 8.30
CA VAL A 127 0.62 14.51 9.52
C VAL A 127 1.74 15.46 9.14
N PHE A 128 1.98 16.43 10.01
CA PHE A 128 3.00 17.45 9.84
C PHE A 128 3.97 17.43 11.01
N SER A 129 5.26 17.55 10.71
CA SER A 129 6.30 17.77 11.71
C SER A 129 6.09 19.11 12.41
N ALA A 130 6.79 19.34 13.52
CA ALA A 130 6.80 20.62 14.22
C ALA A 130 7.29 21.80 13.35
N ASN A 131 7.99 21.51 12.25
CA ASN A 131 8.46 22.52 11.29
C ASN A 131 7.45 22.75 10.14
N GLY A 132 6.31 22.06 10.15
CA GLY A 132 5.27 22.17 9.11
C GLY A 132 5.49 21.28 7.88
N GLU A 133 6.53 20.44 7.86
CA GLU A 133 6.79 19.49 6.79
C GLU A 133 5.80 18.32 6.86
N ARG A 134 5.27 17.88 5.71
CA ARG A 134 4.37 16.72 5.66
C ARG A 134 5.16 15.41 5.84
N LEU A 135 4.77 14.61 6.82
CA LEU A 135 5.38 13.30 7.09
C LEU A 135 4.60 12.17 6.38
N PRO A 136 5.30 11.13 5.87
CA PRO A 136 4.65 9.93 5.37
C PRO A 136 4.12 9.11 6.55
N VAL A 137 2.80 8.91 6.63
CA VAL A 137 2.13 8.23 7.75
C VAL A 137 1.15 7.18 7.25
N PHE A 138 1.10 6.06 7.96
CA PHE A 138 0.10 5.00 7.73
C PHE A 138 -1.17 5.25 8.55
N PHE A 139 -2.34 5.12 7.94
CA PHE A 139 -3.65 5.27 8.60
C PHE A 139 -4.37 3.93 8.65
N SER A 140 -4.95 3.56 9.80
CA SER A 140 -5.72 2.32 9.93
C SER A 140 -6.90 2.45 10.88
N VAL A 141 -7.92 1.62 10.65
CA VAL A 141 -9.13 1.53 11.49
C VAL A 141 -9.31 0.09 11.94
N THR A 142 -9.66 -0.12 13.20
CA THR A 142 -10.14 -1.38 13.75
C THR A 142 -11.58 -1.18 14.23
N ASN A 143 -12.53 -1.75 13.49
CA ASN A 143 -13.97 -1.66 13.76
C ASN A 143 -14.44 -2.72 14.77
N PRO A 144 -15.64 -2.56 15.36
CA PRO A 144 -16.26 -3.65 16.13
C PRO A 144 -16.34 -4.92 15.28
N THR A 145 -16.01 -6.04 15.89
CA THR A 145 -16.36 -7.35 15.36
C THR A 145 -17.89 -7.45 15.34
N PRO A 146 -18.53 -7.79 14.21
CA PRO A 146 -19.98 -7.98 14.17
C PRO A 146 -20.42 -8.93 15.29
N GLN A 147 -21.38 -8.49 16.10
CA GLN A 147 -22.07 -9.38 17.02
C GLN A 147 -22.98 -10.27 16.18
N LEU A 148 -22.69 -11.56 16.21
CA LEU A 148 -23.52 -12.58 15.59
C LEU A 148 -24.58 -12.99 16.62
N ASP A 149 -25.85 -13.00 16.24
CA ASP A 149 -26.92 -13.56 17.06
C ASP A 149 -26.91 -15.09 16.87
N PRO A 150 -26.63 -15.88 17.91
CA PRO A 150 -26.64 -17.34 17.80
C PRO A 150 -28.02 -17.93 17.47
N ASN A 151 -29.09 -17.15 17.56
CA ASN A 151 -30.44 -17.56 17.19
C ASN A 151 -30.83 -17.10 15.77
N ASP A 152 -30.03 -16.25 15.12
CA ASP A 152 -30.27 -15.87 13.74
C ASP A 152 -29.71 -16.97 12.81
N PRO A 153 -30.56 -17.68 12.04
CA PRO A 153 -30.10 -18.71 11.12
C PRO A 153 -29.15 -18.17 10.03
N ASP A 154 -29.20 -16.88 9.71
CA ASP A 154 -28.31 -16.26 8.72
C ASP A 154 -26.87 -16.09 9.27
N ASP A 155 -26.70 -16.04 10.60
CA ASP A 155 -25.40 -15.93 11.26
C ASP A 155 -24.72 -17.29 11.50
N GLU A 156 -25.46 -18.40 11.42
CA GLU A 156 -24.96 -19.77 11.61
C GLU A 156 -23.68 -20.10 10.80
N PRO A 157 -23.56 -19.77 9.49
CA PRO A 157 -22.33 -20.04 8.75
C PRO A 157 -21.13 -19.26 9.29
N MET A 158 -21.31 -18.01 9.72
CA MET A 158 -20.23 -17.19 10.28
C MET A 158 -19.79 -17.70 11.66
N ILE A 159 -20.75 -18.14 12.49
CA ILE A 159 -20.47 -18.75 13.80
C ILE A 159 -19.62 -20.01 13.61
N ARG A 160 -20.03 -20.91 12.70
CA ARG A 160 -19.29 -22.15 12.40
C ARG A 160 -17.87 -21.88 11.89
N GLU A 161 -17.67 -20.82 11.08
CA GLU A 161 -16.34 -20.46 10.61
C GLU A 161 -15.42 -19.97 11.75
N ARG A 162 -15.93 -19.13 12.65
CA ARG A 162 -15.18 -18.66 13.83
C ARG A 162 -14.81 -19.79 14.77
N GLU A 163 -15.74 -20.69 15.04
CA GLU A 163 -15.46 -21.89 15.84
C GLU A 163 -14.38 -22.76 15.18
N ARG A 164 -14.39 -22.90 13.85
CA ARG A 164 -13.32 -23.62 13.12
C ARG A 164 -11.95 -22.95 13.22
N LYS A 165 -11.91 -21.62 13.38
CA LYS A 165 -10.69 -20.83 13.59
C LYS A 165 -10.27 -20.76 15.07
N GLY A 166 -11.04 -21.35 15.99
CA GLY A 166 -10.78 -21.31 17.43
C GLY A 166 -11.14 -19.98 18.10
N GLU A 167 -11.88 -19.10 17.42
CA GLU A 167 -12.39 -17.85 17.97
C GLU A 167 -13.73 -18.11 18.66
N THR A 168 -13.74 -18.19 20.00
CA THR A 168 -14.99 -18.42 20.73
C THR A 168 -15.90 -17.19 20.64
N ALA A 169 -17.12 -17.36 20.14
CA ALA A 169 -18.12 -16.31 19.92
C ALA A 169 -18.68 -15.62 21.19
N ARG A 170 -18.14 -15.90 22.38
CA ARG A 170 -18.56 -15.24 23.61
C ARG A 170 -17.89 -13.88 23.72
N GLY A 171 -18.69 -12.83 23.55
CA GLY A 171 -18.31 -11.41 23.64
C GLY A 171 -17.26 -11.16 24.72
N GLY A 172 -16.04 -10.87 24.25
CA GLY A 172 -14.93 -10.49 25.10
C GLY A 172 -15.25 -9.15 25.75
N GLY A 173 -15.55 -9.17 27.04
CA GLY A 173 -15.39 -7.97 27.87
C GLY A 173 -13.93 -7.58 27.82
N VAL A 174 -13.61 -6.51 27.10
CA VAL A 174 -12.27 -5.93 27.07
C VAL A 174 -11.99 -5.37 28.46
N SER A 175 -11.35 -6.18 29.30
CA SER A 175 -10.78 -5.70 30.56
C SER A 175 -9.55 -4.86 30.22
N TYR A 176 -9.74 -3.54 30.23
CA TYR A 176 -8.64 -2.60 30.15
C TYR A 176 -7.85 -2.70 31.47
N VAL A 177 -6.71 -3.39 31.44
CA VAL A 177 -5.70 -3.27 32.50
C VAL A 177 -4.98 -1.94 32.25
N PRO A 178 -5.11 -0.93 33.12
CA PRO A 178 -4.38 0.32 32.98
C PRO A 178 -2.87 0.02 32.99
N PRO A 179 -2.05 0.73 32.20
CA PRO A 179 -0.60 0.58 32.28
C PRO A 179 -0.14 0.96 33.70
N GLU A 180 0.37 -0.03 34.42
CA GLU A 180 1.02 0.12 35.72
C GLU A 180 2.25 1.03 35.55
N ALA A 181 2.35 2.03 36.43
CA ALA A 181 3.38 3.04 36.40
C ALA A 181 4.78 2.41 36.49
N ALA A 182 5.63 2.72 35.52
CA ALA A 182 7.01 2.25 35.46
C ALA A 182 7.81 2.67 36.70
N ALA A 183 8.20 1.69 37.51
CA ALA A 183 9.22 1.86 38.53
C ALA A 183 10.62 1.88 37.89
N ALA A 184 11.49 2.75 38.41
CA ALA A 184 12.85 2.99 37.94
C ALA A 184 13.79 1.77 38.13
N PRO A 185 14.84 1.59 37.30
CA PRO A 185 15.79 0.49 37.46
C PRO A 185 16.92 0.86 38.43
N GLN A 186 17.19 -0.02 39.39
CA GLN A 186 18.46 -0.06 40.14
C GLN A 186 19.23 -1.35 39.79
N GLY A 187 20.48 -1.16 39.33
CA GLY A 187 21.68 -1.75 39.93
C GLY A 187 21.96 -3.26 39.87
N SER A 188 22.80 -3.64 38.89
CA SER A 188 24.08 -4.38 39.03
C SER A 188 24.19 -5.74 39.76
N GLY A 189 24.78 -6.74 39.06
CA GLY A 189 25.52 -7.85 39.67
C GLY A 189 25.93 -8.96 38.67
N PRO A 190 27.21 -9.43 38.61
CA PRO A 190 27.77 -10.21 37.48
C PRO A 190 28.03 -11.70 37.78
N ASP A 191 28.63 -12.35 36.77
CA ASP A 191 29.37 -13.64 36.74
C ASP A 191 28.63 -14.94 36.39
N GLY A 192 29.18 -15.65 35.39
CA GLY A 192 28.77 -16.99 35.00
C GLY A 192 29.39 -17.47 33.69
N ALA A 193 30.70 -17.74 33.69
CA ALA A 193 31.42 -18.39 32.59
C ALA A 193 30.96 -19.84 32.35
N SER A 194 30.89 -20.30 31.09
CA SER A 194 31.20 -21.70 30.77
C SER A 194 31.54 -21.95 29.31
N ALA A 195 32.31 -23.01 29.11
CA ALA A 195 33.19 -23.32 28.00
C ALA A 195 32.54 -23.85 26.71
N ALA A 196 33.21 -23.49 25.61
CA ALA A 196 33.60 -24.30 24.44
C ALA A 196 32.95 -25.67 24.19
N THR A 197 32.54 -25.91 22.94
CA THR A 197 32.93 -27.13 22.22
C THR A 197 33.13 -26.83 20.73
N GLU A 198 34.31 -27.20 20.27
CA GLU A 198 34.84 -27.17 18.91
C GLU A 198 34.53 -28.52 18.24
N THR A 199 34.00 -28.54 17.02
CA THR A 199 34.16 -29.69 16.10
C THR A 199 34.10 -29.21 14.65
N ALA A 200 35.16 -29.53 13.92
CA ALA A 200 35.40 -29.23 12.51
C ALA A 200 34.66 -30.18 11.55
N ALA A 201 34.40 -29.72 10.32
CA ALA A 201 34.52 -30.55 9.12
C ALA A 201 34.62 -29.68 7.85
N ALA A 202 35.57 -30.06 7.01
CA ALA A 202 35.94 -29.44 5.74
C ALA A 202 35.20 -30.07 4.55
N GLY A 203 35.16 -29.34 3.42
CA GLY A 203 35.23 -29.94 2.09
C GLY A 203 34.18 -29.47 1.09
N GLY A 204 34.64 -29.04 -0.09
CA GLY A 204 33.85 -29.10 -1.32
C GLY A 204 33.76 -27.79 -2.11
N ALA A 205 34.85 -27.39 -2.77
CA ALA A 205 34.80 -26.41 -3.84
C ALA A 205 34.35 -27.10 -5.14
N SER A 206 33.14 -26.78 -5.62
CA SER A 206 32.72 -27.01 -6.99
C SER A 206 32.79 -25.70 -7.76
N LEU A 207 33.54 -25.71 -8.87
CA LEU A 207 33.58 -24.65 -9.87
C LEU A 207 32.38 -24.85 -10.80
N ASP A 208 31.36 -24.01 -10.65
CA ASP A 208 30.28 -23.91 -11.63
C ASP A 208 30.60 -22.90 -12.74
N PRO A 209 30.09 -23.13 -13.96
CA PRO A 209 30.45 -22.39 -15.17
C PRO A 209 29.85 -20.98 -15.21
N ALA A 210 30.53 -20.11 -15.95
CA ALA A 210 30.16 -18.71 -16.16
C ALA A 210 28.72 -18.55 -16.69
N PRO A 211 27.91 -17.63 -16.12
CA PRO A 211 26.55 -17.40 -16.56
C PRO A 211 26.49 -16.61 -17.87
N SER A 212 25.56 -17.00 -18.75
CA SER A 212 25.22 -16.28 -19.98
C SER A 212 24.66 -14.88 -19.67
N PRO A 213 25.02 -13.84 -20.45
CA PRO A 213 24.47 -12.50 -20.28
C PRO A 213 23.02 -12.49 -20.78
N GLY A 214 22.05 -12.37 -19.87
CA GLY A 214 20.63 -12.24 -20.22
C GLY A 214 19.62 -12.69 -19.15
N GLN A 215 20.05 -13.29 -18.03
CA GLN A 215 19.12 -13.86 -17.04
C GLN A 215 19.53 -13.64 -15.57
N ALA A 216 20.27 -12.57 -15.29
CA ALA A 216 20.90 -12.33 -13.98
C ALA A 216 20.24 -11.22 -13.12
N ALA A 217 19.02 -10.77 -13.44
CA ALA A 217 18.34 -9.72 -12.67
C ALA A 217 16.95 -10.15 -12.19
N ALA A 218 16.87 -11.18 -11.34
CA ALA A 218 15.69 -11.47 -10.49
C ALA A 218 15.95 -12.60 -9.48
N ARG A 219 17.04 -12.53 -8.70
CA ARG A 219 17.21 -13.39 -7.52
C ARG A 219 17.74 -12.58 -6.36
N ASP A 220 16.88 -11.73 -5.81
CA ASP A 220 17.07 -11.23 -4.46
C ASP A 220 16.16 -12.05 -3.52
N GLY A 221 16.79 -12.78 -2.61
CA GLY A 221 16.20 -13.83 -1.77
C GLY A 221 15.44 -13.31 -0.55
N GLY A 222 14.69 -12.22 -0.71
CA GLY A 222 13.77 -11.73 0.31
C GLY A 222 12.59 -12.69 0.47
N GLN A 223 12.57 -13.41 1.58
CA GLN A 223 11.52 -14.33 2.00
C GLN A 223 10.13 -13.66 1.84
N PRO A 224 9.13 -14.32 1.21
CA PRO A 224 7.86 -13.70 0.86
C PRO A 224 7.03 -13.45 2.13
N GLY A 225 7.21 -12.28 2.72
CA GLY A 225 6.36 -11.77 3.79
C GLY A 225 4.95 -11.52 3.26
N ASP A 226 3.97 -12.14 3.89
CA ASP A 226 2.54 -11.78 3.92
C ASP A 226 1.78 -11.55 2.59
N GLY A 227 2.31 -12.01 1.44
CA GLY A 227 1.54 -12.15 0.19
C GLY A 227 0.98 -10.84 -0.38
N HIS A 228 1.48 -9.69 0.05
CA HIS A 228 1.11 -8.40 -0.52
C HIS A 228 1.80 -8.21 -1.88
N PRO A 229 1.06 -7.85 -2.95
CA PRO A 229 1.68 -7.58 -4.25
C PRO A 229 2.63 -6.37 -4.16
N VAL A 230 3.83 -6.51 -4.70
CA VAL A 230 4.84 -5.46 -4.68
C VAL A 230 4.50 -4.42 -5.76
N SER A 231 4.42 -3.14 -5.37
CA SER A 231 4.15 -2.06 -6.32
C SER A 231 5.32 -1.87 -7.31
N VAL A 232 5.04 -1.37 -8.52
CA VAL A 232 6.09 -1.00 -9.51
C VAL A 232 7.13 -0.06 -8.91
N LEU A 233 6.67 0.93 -8.13
CA LEU A 233 7.55 1.89 -7.48
C LEU A 233 8.52 1.23 -6.50
N GLU A 234 8.02 0.26 -5.72
CA GLU A 234 8.85 -0.51 -4.79
C GLU A 234 9.82 -1.43 -5.54
N ARG A 235 9.40 -2.01 -6.67
CA ARG A 235 10.28 -2.80 -7.54
C ARG A 235 11.42 -1.94 -8.09
N LEU A 236 11.14 -0.71 -8.52
CA LEU A 236 12.16 0.26 -8.97
C LEU A 236 13.09 0.69 -7.84
N HIS A 237 12.55 0.93 -6.64
CA HIS A 237 13.35 1.29 -5.48
C HIS A 237 14.39 0.20 -5.15
N ARG A 238 13.97 -1.07 -5.20
CA ARG A 238 14.84 -2.24 -4.94
C ARG A 238 15.71 -2.65 -6.14
N PHE A 239 15.48 -2.07 -7.31
CA PHE A 239 16.19 -2.47 -8.52
C PHE A 239 17.66 -2.03 -8.46
N ALA A 240 18.55 -3.01 -8.24
CA ALA A 240 20.00 -2.82 -8.21
C ALA A 240 20.71 -3.20 -9.52
N GLY A 241 19.95 -3.59 -10.55
CA GLY A 241 20.49 -3.95 -11.86
C GLY A 241 20.90 -2.73 -12.70
N GLU A 242 21.44 -3.00 -13.89
CA GLU A 242 21.75 -1.94 -14.85
C GLU A 242 20.47 -1.25 -15.32
N ARG A 243 20.44 0.09 -15.23
CA ARG A 243 19.30 0.92 -15.62
C ARG A 243 19.33 1.17 -17.13
N THR A 244 18.75 0.23 -17.87
CA THR A 244 18.54 0.30 -19.33
C THR A 244 17.07 0.58 -19.60
N VAL A 245 16.74 0.99 -20.84
CA VAL A 245 15.35 1.18 -21.26
C VAL A 245 14.53 -0.09 -21.02
N GLN A 246 15.08 -1.24 -21.42
CA GLN A 246 14.41 -2.53 -21.35
C GLN A 246 14.24 -2.99 -19.90
N SER A 247 15.24 -2.81 -19.04
CA SER A 247 15.13 -3.21 -17.63
C SER A 247 14.10 -2.37 -16.88
N LEU A 248 14.03 -1.06 -17.13
CA LEU A 248 13.02 -0.19 -16.49
C LEU A 248 11.60 -0.48 -17.00
N ILE A 249 11.41 -0.70 -18.30
CA ILE A 249 10.10 -1.11 -18.85
C ILE A 249 9.66 -2.47 -18.29
N ALA A 250 10.59 -3.42 -18.13
CA ALA A 250 10.28 -4.74 -17.58
C ALA A 250 9.69 -4.67 -16.16
N LEU A 251 10.11 -3.69 -15.35
CA LEU A 251 9.58 -3.47 -13.99
C LEU A 251 8.12 -3.00 -13.99
N PHE A 252 7.56 -2.56 -15.12
CA PHE A 252 6.14 -2.21 -15.26
C PHE A 252 5.28 -3.40 -15.69
N GLN A 253 5.87 -4.54 -16.02
CA GLN A 253 5.08 -5.72 -16.38
C GLN A 253 4.32 -6.24 -15.14
N PRO A 254 3.03 -6.61 -15.28
CA PRO A 254 2.26 -7.22 -14.20
C PRO A 254 2.96 -8.49 -13.71
N GLU A 255 2.96 -8.71 -12.39
CA GLU A 255 3.43 -9.98 -11.85
C GLU A 255 2.45 -11.09 -12.24
N SER A 256 2.96 -12.24 -12.68
CA SER A 256 2.10 -13.38 -13.05
C SER A 256 1.33 -13.94 -11.86
N SER A 257 1.79 -13.71 -10.64
CA SER A 257 1.10 -14.04 -9.38
C SER A 257 0.08 -12.99 -8.94
N ALA A 258 0.01 -11.83 -9.59
CA ALA A 258 -0.92 -10.78 -9.21
C ALA A 258 -2.36 -11.25 -9.43
N ARG A 259 -3.17 -11.19 -8.38
CA ARG A 259 -4.61 -11.48 -8.43
C ARG A 259 -5.43 -10.26 -8.86
N PHE A 260 -4.85 -9.46 -9.77
CA PHE A 260 -5.52 -8.32 -10.35
C PHE A 260 -4.88 -7.92 -11.69
N THR A 261 -5.64 -7.22 -12.52
CA THR A 261 -5.16 -6.59 -13.76
C THR A 261 -5.67 -5.15 -13.83
N GLN A 262 -4.89 -4.26 -14.46
CA GLN A 262 -5.25 -2.85 -14.63
C GLN A 262 -5.32 -2.48 -16.12
N ASN A 263 -6.33 -1.70 -16.49
CA ASN A 263 -6.48 -1.09 -17.82
C ASN A 263 -6.83 0.41 -17.68
N PRO A 264 -6.02 1.35 -18.21
CA PRO A 264 -4.75 1.12 -18.90
C PRO A 264 -3.68 0.52 -17.97
N ALA A 265 -2.71 -0.20 -18.55
CA ALA A 265 -1.63 -0.83 -17.76
C ALA A 265 -0.82 0.20 -16.96
N VAL A 266 -0.70 1.41 -17.49
CA VAL A 266 -0.13 2.58 -16.82
C VAL A 266 -1.08 3.76 -17.01
N ALA A 267 -1.44 4.42 -15.93
CA ALA A 267 -2.33 5.58 -15.96
C ALA A 267 -1.59 6.88 -15.67
N ILE A 268 -2.09 7.98 -16.25
CA ILE A 268 -1.68 9.32 -15.85
C ILE A 268 -2.62 9.79 -14.73
N ALA A 269 -2.04 10.14 -13.59
CA ALA A 269 -2.73 10.66 -12.42
C ALA A 269 -3.10 12.14 -12.64
N ASP A 270 -3.99 12.40 -13.60
CA ASP A 270 -4.49 13.73 -13.96
C ASP A 270 -5.67 14.19 -13.07
N GLY A 271 -6.19 13.28 -12.25
CA GLY A 271 -7.37 13.51 -11.40
C GLY A 271 -8.71 13.32 -12.11
N SER A 272 -8.74 12.85 -13.35
CA SER A 272 -9.96 12.69 -14.15
C SER A 272 -10.05 11.36 -14.90
N THR A 273 -8.92 10.80 -15.32
CA THR A 273 -8.87 9.59 -16.12
C THR A 273 -9.08 8.36 -15.24
N PRO A 274 -10.12 7.55 -15.50
CA PRO A 274 -10.37 6.35 -14.73
C PRO A 274 -9.37 5.25 -15.07
N VAL A 275 -9.03 4.45 -14.06
CA VAL A 275 -8.42 3.13 -14.22
C VAL A 275 -9.45 2.07 -13.93
N ARG A 276 -9.47 1.02 -14.75
CA ARG A 276 -10.29 -0.17 -14.54
C ARG A 276 -9.42 -1.28 -14.00
N VAL A 277 -9.74 -1.79 -12.82
CA VAL A 277 -9.00 -2.84 -12.15
C VAL A 277 -9.89 -4.07 -12.05
N THR A 278 -9.47 -5.17 -12.66
CA THR A 278 -10.12 -6.46 -12.43
C THR A 278 -9.43 -7.14 -11.27
N VAL A 279 -10.13 -7.35 -10.16
CA VAL A 279 -9.66 -8.04 -8.97
C VAL A 279 -10.16 -9.48 -9.04
N THR A 280 -9.27 -10.46 -8.91
CA THR A 280 -9.59 -11.89 -9.00
C THR A 280 -9.29 -12.65 -7.70
N GLY A 281 -9.78 -13.89 -7.63
CA GLY A 281 -9.63 -14.76 -6.47
C GLY A 281 -10.33 -14.20 -5.24
N VAL A 282 -11.46 -13.50 -5.45
CA VAL A 282 -12.39 -13.10 -4.40
C VAL A 282 -13.22 -14.31 -4.00
N SER A 283 -13.46 -14.48 -2.70
CA SER A 283 -14.21 -15.64 -2.20
C SER A 283 -15.66 -15.65 -2.73
N PRO A 284 -16.15 -16.75 -3.32
CA PRO A 284 -17.52 -16.83 -3.84
C PRO A 284 -18.57 -16.56 -2.77
N GLY A 285 -19.66 -15.89 -3.15
CA GLY A 285 -20.75 -15.54 -2.24
C GLY A 285 -20.50 -14.34 -1.33
N LEU A 286 -19.26 -13.83 -1.26
CA LEU A 286 -18.93 -12.61 -0.52
C LEU A 286 -18.84 -11.41 -1.48
N ALA A 287 -19.54 -10.33 -1.14
CA ALA A 287 -19.35 -9.04 -1.79
C ALA A 287 -18.18 -8.32 -1.12
N PRO A 288 -17.06 -8.07 -1.83
CA PRO A 288 -15.92 -7.38 -1.26
C PRO A 288 -16.26 -5.91 -1.00
N ARG A 289 -15.64 -5.34 0.03
CA ARG A 289 -15.65 -3.89 0.26
C ARG A 289 -14.35 -3.29 -0.25
N PHE A 290 -14.43 -2.08 -0.80
CA PHE A 290 -13.28 -1.39 -1.37
C PHE A 290 -13.03 -0.07 -0.65
N THR A 291 -11.78 0.19 -0.26
CA THR A 291 -11.32 1.53 0.14
C THR A 291 -10.21 1.98 -0.79
N PHE A 292 -10.01 3.30 -0.88
CA PHE A 292 -9.13 3.91 -1.87
C PHE A 292 -8.16 4.85 -1.17
N ASN A 293 -6.87 4.73 -1.49
CA ASN A 293 -5.83 5.62 -1.00
C ASN A 293 -5.20 6.34 -2.21
N SER A 294 -5.17 7.67 -2.16
CA SER A 294 -4.76 8.54 -3.27
C SER A 294 -5.46 8.23 -4.61
N ALA A 295 -6.72 7.78 -4.50
CA ALA A 295 -7.63 7.55 -5.60
C ALA A 295 -9.07 7.76 -5.11
N ARG A 296 -9.97 8.04 -6.04
CA ARG A 296 -11.41 8.21 -5.79
C ARG A 296 -12.19 7.06 -6.40
N TYR A 297 -13.16 6.56 -5.65
CA TYR A 297 -14.12 5.57 -6.13
C TYR A 297 -14.95 6.14 -7.29
N ARG A 298 -15.15 5.34 -8.35
CA ARG A 298 -16.10 5.67 -9.42
C ARG A 298 -17.22 4.64 -9.52
N SER A 299 -16.88 3.37 -9.68
CA SER A 299 -17.87 2.29 -9.75
C SER A 299 -17.23 0.94 -9.41
N HIS A 300 -18.03 -0.06 -9.11
CA HIS A 300 -17.58 -1.45 -9.15
C HIS A 300 -18.73 -2.36 -9.58
N ARG A 301 -18.41 -3.50 -10.19
CA ARG A 301 -19.40 -4.53 -10.57
C ARG A 301 -18.76 -5.91 -10.57
N LYS A 302 -19.56 -6.92 -10.25
CA LYS A 302 -19.15 -8.33 -10.34
C LYS A 302 -19.03 -8.72 -11.83
N LEU A 303 -17.92 -9.36 -12.21
CA LEU A 303 -17.70 -9.92 -13.55
C LEU A 303 -17.96 -11.43 -13.57
N ALA A 304 -17.52 -12.12 -12.53
CA ALA A 304 -17.70 -13.56 -12.31
C ALA A 304 -17.78 -13.84 -10.80
N ASP A 305 -17.98 -15.10 -10.40
CA ASP A 305 -18.12 -15.45 -8.98
C ASP A 305 -16.92 -15.07 -8.11
N ASP A 306 -15.73 -15.07 -8.69
CA ASP A 306 -14.46 -14.77 -8.04
C ASP A 306 -13.79 -13.50 -8.58
N ALA A 307 -14.49 -12.71 -9.40
CA ALA A 307 -13.91 -11.57 -10.11
C ALA A 307 -14.78 -10.31 -10.07
N TRP A 308 -14.15 -9.17 -9.76
CA TRP A 308 -14.78 -7.86 -9.66
C TRP A 308 -14.06 -6.84 -10.53
N LEU A 309 -14.81 -6.04 -11.28
CA LEU A 309 -14.30 -4.85 -11.96
C LEU A 309 -14.49 -3.66 -11.04
N VAL A 310 -13.42 -2.95 -10.72
CA VAL A 310 -13.41 -1.72 -9.92
C VAL A 310 -12.90 -0.58 -10.79
N GLU A 311 -13.66 0.50 -10.89
CA GLU A 311 -13.21 1.73 -11.53
C GLU A 311 -12.84 2.77 -10.46
N ALA A 312 -11.61 3.28 -10.55
CA ALA A 312 -11.07 4.29 -9.66
C ALA A 312 -10.44 5.43 -10.46
N VAL A 313 -10.36 6.62 -9.89
CA VAL A 313 -9.66 7.78 -10.49
C VAL A 313 -8.51 8.16 -9.57
N PRO A 314 -7.24 7.91 -9.93
CA PRO A 314 -6.10 8.36 -9.14
C PRO A 314 -6.16 9.88 -8.90
N ASP A 315 -5.78 10.33 -7.71
CA ASP A 315 -5.73 11.75 -7.41
C ASP A 315 -4.71 12.47 -8.30
N LYS A 316 -4.94 13.75 -8.59
CA LYS A 316 -4.02 14.53 -9.43
C LYS A 316 -2.62 14.57 -8.81
N GLY A 317 -1.62 14.11 -9.56
CA GLY A 317 -0.23 14.06 -9.11
C GLY A 317 0.09 12.89 -8.17
N ALA A 318 -0.79 11.88 -8.06
CA ALA A 318 -0.49 10.71 -7.27
C ALA A 318 0.70 9.90 -7.85
N LEU A 319 1.71 9.65 -7.00
CA LEU A 319 2.81 8.71 -7.27
C LEU A 319 2.51 7.30 -6.76
N ARG A 320 1.68 7.22 -5.72
CA ARG A 320 1.21 5.99 -5.09
C ARG A 320 -0.30 6.10 -4.99
N ALA A 321 -1.01 5.18 -5.60
CA ALA A 321 -2.45 5.03 -5.47
C ALA A 321 -2.77 3.55 -5.25
N GLU A 322 -3.78 3.26 -4.45
CA GLU A 322 -4.07 1.89 -4.00
C GLU A 322 -5.57 1.68 -3.81
N ILE A 323 -6.02 0.45 -4.08
CA ILE A 323 -7.32 -0.07 -3.67
C ILE A 323 -7.09 -1.13 -2.59
N THR A 324 -7.68 -0.96 -1.42
CA THR A 324 -7.73 -2.03 -0.42
C THR A 324 -9.04 -2.80 -0.57
N VAL A 325 -8.94 -4.11 -0.72
CA VAL A 325 -10.05 -5.05 -0.91
C VAL A 325 -10.27 -5.82 0.39
N PHE A 326 -11.47 -5.77 0.93
CA PHE A 326 -11.87 -6.49 2.14
C PHE A 326 -12.83 -7.62 1.79
N GLU A 327 -12.50 -8.84 2.22
CA GLU A 327 -13.28 -10.08 2.06
C GLU A 327 -13.51 -10.71 3.44
N GLY A 328 -14.57 -10.29 4.13
CA GLY A 328 -14.74 -10.60 5.55
C GLY A 328 -13.58 -10.01 6.37
N GLU A 329 -12.85 -10.87 7.08
CA GLU A 329 -11.67 -10.49 7.88
C GLU A 329 -10.38 -10.39 7.05
N ARG A 330 -10.39 -10.83 5.78
CA ARG A 330 -9.21 -10.77 4.92
C ARG A 330 -9.13 -9.40 4.27
N GLN A 331 -7.96 -8.78 4.32
CA GLN A 331 -7.65 -7.56 3.57
C GLN A 331 -6.52 -7.81 2.58
N ARG A 332 -6.61 -7.20 1.40
CA ARG A 332 -5.55 -7.23 0.39
C ARG A 332 -5.41 -5.86 -0.26
N GLN A 333 -4.18 -5.42 -0.42
CA GLN A 333 -3.83 -4.19 -1.11
C GLN A 333 -3.62 -4.46 -2.60
N VAL A 334 -4.15 -3.58 -3.45
CA VAL A 334 -4.00 -3.61 -4.90
C VAL A 334 -3.39 -2.28 -5.33
N PRO A 335 -2.06 -2.23 -5.56
CA PRO A 335 -1.40 -1.02 -5.99
C PRO A 335 -1.81 -0.67 -7.42
N LEU A 336 -2.12 0.61 -7.65
CA LEU A 336 -2.40 1.15 -8.97
C LEU A 336 -1.10 1.66 -9.59
N VAL A 337 -0.92 1.37 -10.89
CA VAL A 337 0.21 1.88 -11.67
C VAL A 337 -0.21 3.21 -12.27
N ALA A 338 0.10 4.29 -11.56
CA ALA A 338 -0.22 5.65 -11.95
C ALA A 338 0.93 6.63 -11.66
N ALA A 339 1.15 7.62 -12.52
CA ALA A 339 2.18 8.63 -12.33
C ALA A 339 1.65 10.05 -12.62
N PRO A 340 2.22 11.09 -11.99
CA PRO A 340 1.95 12.49 -12.36
C PRO A 340 2.20 12.73 -13.85
N ALA A 341 1.38 13.60 -14.45
CA ALA A 341 1.59 14.02 -15.83
C ALA A 341 2.86 14.86 -15.94
N VAL A 342 3.84 14.41 -16.73
CA VAL A 342 5.04 15.19 -17.06
C VAL A 342 5.37 15.09 -18.54
N ARG A 343 6.18 16.04 -19.01
CA ARG A 343 6.65 16.09 -20.39
C ARG A 343 7.87 15.16 -20.55
N VAL A 344 7.80 14.19 -21.47
CA VAL A 344 8.89 13.20 -21.71
C VAL A 344 9.34 13.15 -23.18
N ASP A 345 8.80 14.02 -24.02
CA ASP A 345 9.21 14.32 -25.39
C ASP A 345 10.40 15.31 -25.37
N LEU A 346 11.57 14.80 -24.96
CA LEU A 346 12.77 15.58 -24.70
C LEU A 346 13.42 16.13 -25.99
N ILE A 347 13.35 15.37 -27.09
CA ILE A 347 13.98 15.69 -28.37
C ILE A 347 13.00 16.42 -29.30
N THR A 348 11.86 15.80 -29.58
CA THR A 348 10.87 16.34 -30.53
C THR A 348 9.53 16.55 -29.85
N PRO A 349 9.07 17.82 -29.71
CA PRO A 349 7.80 18.11 -29.05
C PRO A 349 6.63 17.30 -29.60
N GLY A 350 5.87 16.66 -28.71
CA GLY A 350 4.68 15.87 -29.05
C GLY A 350 4.94 14.48 -29.62
N LYS A 351 6.20 14.03 -29.71
CA LYS A 351 6.55 12.67 -30.12
C LYS A 351 7.53 12.04 -29.13
N VAL A 352 7.08 10.98 -28.46
CA VAL A 352 7.92 10.20 -27.55
C VAL A 352 8.49 8.99 -28.29
N THR A 353 9.81 8.88 -28.28
CA THR A 353 10.60 7.84 -28.94
C THR A 353 11.58 7.19 -27.95
N GLU A 354 12.17 6.06 -28.33
CA GLU A 354 13.21 5.41 -27.52
C GLU A 354 14.45 6.30 -27.34
N ALA A 355 14.76 7.16 -28.32
CA ALA A 355 15.83 8.14 -28.22
C ALA A 355 15.59 9.17 -27.09
N ASP A 356 14.34 9.55 -26.80
CA ASP A 356 14.02 10.40 -25.64
C ASP A 356 14.33 9.67 -24.32
N PHE A 357 14.10 8.36 -24.27
CA PHE A 357 14.41 7.54 -23.11
C PHE A 357 15.92 7.38 -22.91
N GLU A 358 16.65 7.08 -23.99
CA GLU A 358 18.12 7.01 -23.96
C GLU A 358 18.73 8.35 -23.54
N LEU A 359 18.20 9.46 -24.06
CA LEU A 359 18.61 10.80 -23.64
C LEU A 359 18.38 10.99 -22.14
N PHE A 360 17.17 10.70 -21.65
CA PHE A 360 16.88 10.74 -20.22
C PHE A 360 17.88 9.93 -19.42
N LEU A 361 18.19 8.68 -19.78
CA LEU A 361 19.12 7.84 -19.03
C LEU A 361 20.56 8.37 -19.04
N SER A 362 21.02 8.93 -20.15
CA SER A 362 22.38 9.43 -20.34
C SER A 362 22.61 10.81 -19.71
N GLU A 363 21.62 11.70 -19.77
CA GLU A 363 21.69 13.06 -19.21
C GLU A 363 21.25 13.07 -17.74
N ARG A 364 22.18 12.77 -16.84
CA ARG A 364 21.94 12.83 -15.37
C ARG A 364 22.10 14.22 -14.77
N GLY A 365 22.82 15.12 -15.43
CA GLY A 365 23.20 16.42 -14.87
C GLY A 365 24.29 16.27 -13.81
N THR A 366 24.38 17.23 -12.89
CA THR A 366 25.28 17.16 -11.73
C THR A 366 24.49 16.90 -10.44
N ALA A 367 25.19 16.67 -9.32
CA ALA A 367 24.52 16.50 -8.03
C ALA A 367 23.77 17.77 -7.58
N GLU A 368 24.28 18.95 -7.95
CA GLU A 368 23.72 20.26 -7.62
C GLU A 368 22.62 20.69 -8.60
N HIS A 369 22.71 20.21 -9.85
CA HIS A 369 21.78 20.50 -10.93
C HIS A 369 21.44 19.21 -11.67
N PRO A 370 20.64 18.32 -11.05
CA PRO A 370 20.18 17.12 -11.72
C PRO A 370 19.38 17.49 -12.97
N ALA A 371 19.69 16.85 -14.08
CA ALA A 371 18.85 16.97 -15.27
C ALA A 371 17.61 16.08 -15.06
N HIS A 372 16.44 16.56 -15.50
CA HIS A 372 15.19 15.79 -15.41
C HIS A 372 14.80 15.35 -13.98
N ASP A 373 14.89 16.26 -13.02
CA ASP A 373 14.17 16.15 -11.75
C ASP A 373 12.67 16.37 -12.02
N LEU A 374 11.91 15.29 -12.13
CA LEU A 374 10.51 15.27 -12.56
C LEU A 374 9.56 15.41 -11.37
N ASN A 375 10.00 15.14 -10.15
CA ASN A 375 9.21 15.32 -8.94
C ASN A 375 9.49 16.66 -8.22
N GLY A 376 10.55 17.37 -8.62
CA GLY A 376 10.96 18.68 -8.10
C GLY A 376 11.63 18.63 -6.72
N ASP A 377 12.20 17.48 -6.33
CA ASP A 377 12.81 17.30 -5.01
C ASP A 377 14.31 17.70 -4.95
N GLY A 378 14.85 18.19 -6.06
CA GLY A 378 16.25 18.60 -6.20
C GLY A 378 17.21 17.44 -6.40
N ARG A 379 16.72 16.23 -6.66
CA ARG A 379 17.52 15.03 -6.88
C ARG A 379 17.07 14.35 -8.17
N ARG A 380 17.92 13.46 -8.67
CA ARG A 380 17.54 12.49 -9.69
C ARG A 380 17.66 11.09 -9.14
N ASP A 381 16.54 10.43 -8.88
CA ASP A 381 16.50 9.10 -8.28
C ASP A 381 15.49 8.14 -8.93
N TYR A 382 15.11 7.08 -8.22
CA TYR A 382 14.20 6.06 -8.72
C TYR A 382 12.77 6.56 -8.91
N LEU A 383 12.38 7.68 -8.26
CA LEU A 383 11.11 8.34 -8.47
C LEU A 383 11.07 8.99 -9.86
N ASP A 384 12.14 9.64 -10.31
CA ASP A 384 12.22 10.18 -11.67
C ASP A 384 12.23 9.08 -12.71
N ASP A 385 12.98 8.00 -12.46
CA ASP A 385 12.98 6.82 -13.32
C ASP A 385 11.54 6.23 -13.43
N TYR A 386 10.77 6.17 -12.33
CA TYR A 386 9.36 5.76 -12.33
C TYR A 386 8.49 6.71 -13.15
N ILE A 387 8.54 8.02 -12.85
CA ILE A 387 7.69 9.04 -13.49
C ILE A 387 7.95 9.07 -15.00
N PHE A 388 9.22 9.07 -15.42
CA PHE A 388 9.61 9.08 -16.82
C PHE A 388 9.10 7.83 -17.54
N THR A 389 9.42 6.64 -17.00
CA THR A 389 9.04 5.36 -17.62
C THR A 389 7.53 5.22 -17.73
N ALA A 390 6.78 5.62 -16.70
CA ALA A 390 5.33 5.57 -16.69
C ALA A 390 4.73 6.48 -17.78
N ASN A 391 5.18 7.73 -17.89
CA ASN A 391 4.71 8.66 -18.91
C ASN A 391 5.09 8.21 -20.32
N TYR A 392 6.29 7.66 -20.50
CA TYR A 392 6.74 7.07 -21.76
C TYR A 392 5.79 5.94 -22.21
N LEU A 393 5.47 5.00 -21.32
CA LEU A 393 4.57 3.87 -21.61
C LEU A 393 3.14 4.33 -21.90
N ALA A 394 2.63 5.27 -21.10
CA ALA A 394 1.29 5.82 -21.30
C ALA A 394 1.15 6.53 -22.66
N GLN A 395 2.14 7.32 -23.07
CA GLN A 395 2.12 8.01 -24.37
C GLN A 395 2.28 7.06 -25.55
N ARG A 396 3.12 6.01 -25.43
CA ARG A 396 3.23 4.97 -26.46
C ARG A 396 1.93 4.18 -26.64
N ALA A 397 1.23 3.88 -25.55
CA ALA A 397 -0.07 3.22 -25.61
C ALA A 397 -1.13 4.11 -26.29
N ALA A 398 -1.09 5.42 -26.08
CA ALA A 398 -1.99 6.36 -26.76
C ALA A 398 -1.68 6.53 -28.26
N GLY A 399 -0.40 6.59 -28.63
CA GLY A 399 0.05 6.80 -30.00
C GLY A 399 -0.09 5.59 -30.93
N THR A 400 -0.23 4.39 -30.37
CA THR A 400 -0.42 3.15 -31.17
C THR A 400 -1.84 2.98 -31.70
N GLY A 401 -2.75 3.91 -31.37
CA GLY A 401 -4.14 3.86 -31.80
C GLY A 401 -4.83 2.67 -31.16
N THR A 402 -5.46 2.88 -30.00
CA THR A 402 -6.35 1.90 -29.40
C THR A 402 -7.42 1.53 -30.43
N VAL A 403 -7.26 0.36 -31.06
CA VAL A 403 -8.34 -0.30 -31.78
C VAL A 403 -9.44 -0.51 -30.74
N ASP A 404 -10.55 0.21 -30.90
CA ASP A 404 -11.67 0.20 -29.98
C ASP A 404 -12.17 -1.25 -29.77
N PRO A 405 -11.98 -1.85 -28.58
CA PRO A 405 -12.39 -3.24 -28.33
C PRO A 405 -13.93 -3.39 -28.34
N GLY A 406 -14.68 -2.28 -28.36
CA GLY A 406 -16.13 -2.28 -28.52
C GLY A 406 -16.62 -2.48 -29.96
N LYS A 407 -15.73 -2.47 -30.96
CA LYS A 407 -16.13 -2.53 -32.38
C LYS A 407 -15.96 -3.90 -33.06
N GLU A 408 -15.38 -4.88 -32.36
CA GLU A 408 -15.07 -6.20 -32.93
C GLU A 408 -16.14 -7.29 -32.64
N ALA A 409 -17.19 -6.98 -31.89
CA ALA A 409 -18.28 -7.92 -31.58
C ALA A 409 -19.52 -7.83 -32.51
N ALA A 410 -19.45 -7.07 -33.61
CA ALA A 410 -20.60 -6.81 -34.48
C ALA A 410 -20.45 -7.30 -35.93
N ILE A 411 -19.57 -8.28 -36.20
CA ILE A 411 -19.46 -8.88 -37.54
C ILE A 411 -19.65 -10.40 -37.45
N SER A 412 -20.63 -10.88 -38.22
CA SER A 412 -21.04 -12.28 -38.46
C SER A 412 -22.09 -12.89 -37.52
N SER A 413 -23.29 -12.33 -37.52
CA SER A 413 -24.47 -13.21 -37.59
C SER A 413 -24.51 -13.83 -39.00
N PRO A 414 -24.51 -15.17 -39.15
CA PRO A 414 -24.74 -15.78 -40.45
C PRO A 414 -26.19 -15.52 -40.86
N GLU A 415 -26.38 -14.82 -41.97
CA GLU A 415 -27.69 -14.72 -42.62
C GLU A 415 -28.20 -16.13 -42.97
N ASP A 416 -29.36 -16.45 -42.39
CA ASP A 416 -30.20 -17.58 -42.76
C ASP A 416 -30.48 -17.55 -44.28
N GLY A 417 -29.78 -18.41 -45.01
CA GLY A 417 -30.08 -18.74 -46.39
C GLY A 417 -31.38 -19.53 -46.47
N THR A 418 -32.51 -18.82 -46.47
CA THR A 418 -33.83 -19.41 -46.70
C THR A 418 -33.94 -19.87 -48.15
N GLY A 419 -34.12 -21.18 -48.31
CA GLY A 419 -34.23 -21.87 -49.58
C GLY A 419 -35.36 -21.34 -50.46
N LYS A 420 -35.00 -21.00 -51.69
CA LYS A 420 -35.91 -20.74 -52.81
C LYS A 420 -36.14 -22.07 -53.53
N ALA A 421 -37.28 -22.72 -53.30
CA ALA A 421 -37.71 -23.92 -54.02
C ALA A 421 -39.04 -23.67 -54.75
N LEU A 422 -38.94 -23.66 -56.08
CA LEU A 422 -39.83 -24.30 -57.06
C LEU A 422 -41.36 -24.04 -56.98
N ALA A 423 -41.85 -23.19 -57.89
CA ALA A 423 -43.15 -23.38 -58.53
C ALA A 423 -43.24 -22.66 -59.89
N GLY A 424 -43.09 -23.43 -60.96
CA GLY A 424 -43.51 -23.14 -62.33
C GLY A 424 -43.39 -24.47 -63.08
N GLY A 425 -44.37 -25.01 -63.78
CA GLY A 425 -45.61 -24.45 -64.31
C GLY A 425 -45.73 -24.93 -65.76
N SER A 426 -46.59 -25.94 -65.97
CA SER A 426 -47.31 -26.27 -67.21
C SER A 426 -46.64 -27.02 -68.38
N ARG A 427 -47.44 -28.01 -68.82
CA ARG A 427 -47.58 -28.69 -70.14
C ARG A 427 -46.74 -29.91 -70.43
#